data_AF-A0A383C2N7-F1
#
_entry.id   AF-A0A383C2N7-F1
#
_cell.length_a   1.000
_cell.length_b   1.000
_cell.length_c   1.000
_cell.angle_alpha   90.00
_cell.angle_beta   90.00
_cell.angle_gamma   90.00
#
_symmetry.space_group_name_H-M   'P 1'
#
loop_
_entity.id
_entity.type
_entity.pdbx_description
1 polymer ?
#
loop_
_entity_poly.entity_id
_entity_poly.type
_entity_poly.pdbx_seq_one_letter_code
_entity_poly.pdbx_strand_id
1 'polypeptide(L)'
;MNILVLAAHPDDEAIGMGGTIKKLSKKNNIHLCVLTEGVSAQYNDKKMILERKNACKKSGKILGIKNYTFLDFPDMKLDSISHLEINKELERIVRKFNPKIVYSPPLHDLNNDHRLVFNSALVATRPFSSS
;
A
#
# COMPACT_ATOMS: atom_id res chain seq x y z
N MET A 1 5.38 -13.83 -11.37
CA MET A 1 6.12 -13.53 -10.12
C MET A 1 5.20 -12.82 -9.12
N ASN A 2 5.63 -12.67 -7.87
CA ASN A 2 4.92 -11.88 -6.85
C ASN A 2 5.32 -10.40 -6.99
N ILE A 3 4.33 -9.51 -7.05
CA ILE A 3 4.51 -8.06 -7.13
C ILE A 3 3.70 -7.41 -6.02
N LEU A 4 4.37 -6.63 -5.18
CA LEU A 4 3.75 -5.87 -4.10
C LEU A 4 3.55 -4.43 -4.57
N VAL A 5 2.34 -3.91 -4.43
CA VAL A 5 2.02 -2.50 -4.63
C VAL A 5 1.69 -1.91 -3.28
N LEU A 6 2.41 -0.87 -2.89
CA LEU A 6 2.17 -0.10 -1.69
C LEU A 6 1.38 1.16 -2.07
N ALA A 7 0.34 1.45 -1.31
CA ALA A 7 -0.49 2.63 -1.42
C ALA A 7 -0.61 3.26 -0.03
N ALA A 8 -0.55 4.58 0.05
CA ALA A 8 -0.83 5.27 1.30
C ALA A 8 -2.33 5.15 1.58
N HIS A 9 -3.15 5.54 0.60
CA HIS A 9 -4.59 5.65 0.68
C HIS A 9 -5.29 4.68 -0.29
N PRO A 10 -6.56 4.29 -0.03
CA PRO A 10 -7.31 3.49 -0.99
C PRO A 10 -7.72 4.33 -2.20
N ASP A 11 -6.99 4.15 -3.32
CA ASP A 11 -7.16 4.68 -4.70
C ASP A 11 -5.81 4.99 -5.36
N ASP A 12 -4.76 5.24 -4.57
CA ASP A 12 -3.40 5.51 -5.06
C ASP A 12 -2.91 4.49 -6.08
N GLU A 13 -3.22 3.20 -5.90
CA GLU A 13 -2.79 2.15 -6.81
C GLU A 13 -3.42 2.29 -8.20
N ALA A 14 -4.67 2.74 -8.23
CA ALA A 14 -5.44 2.92 -9.44
C ALA A 14 -5.02 4.20 -10.16
N ILE A 15 -4.86 5.30 -9.42
CA ILE A 15 -4.43 6.61 -9.95
C ILE A 15 -2.99 6.54 -10.45
N GLY A 16 -2.07 6.04 -9.62
CA GLY A 16 -0.64 6.04 -9.92
C GLY A 16 -0.27 5.03 -10.99
N MET A 17 -0.88 3.84 -10.98
CA MET A 17 -0.44 2.75 -11.86
C MET A 17 -1.52 1.75 -12.29
N GLY A 18 -2.80 2.11 -12.27
CA GLY A 18 -3.91 1.17 -12.55
C GLY A 18 -3.78 0.45 -13.90
N GLY A 19 -3.41 1.17 -14.96
CA GLY A 19 -3.16 0.57 -16.28
C GLY A 19 -2.00 -0.46 -16.26
N THR A 20 -0.93 -0.15 -15.53
CA THR A 20 0.22 -1.05 -15.34
C THR A 20 -0.18 -2.28 -14.52
N ILE A 21 -0.94 -2.12 -13.43
CA ILE A 21 -1.48 -3.24 -12.64
C ILE A 21 -2.30 -4.17 -13.55
N LYS A 22 -3.22 -3.61 -14.35
CA LYS A 22 -4.06 -4.40 -15.26
C LYS A 22 -3.26 -5.18 -16.29
N LYS A 23 -2.15 -4.60 -16.78
CA LYS A 23 -1.23 -5.26 -17.70
C LYS A 23 -0.46 -6.39 -17.00
N LEU A 24 0.10 -6.11 -15.83
CA LEU A 24 0.96 -7.05 -15.08
C LEU A 24 0.17 -8.21 -14.47
N SER A 25 -1.07 -7.98 -14.03
CA SER A 25 -1.92 -8.99 -13.37
C SER A 25 -2.27 -10.18 -14.27
N LYS A 26 -2.17 -10.02 -15.59
CA LYS A 26 -2.37 -11.12 -16.56
C LYS A 26 -1.36 -12.27 -16.40
N LYS A 27 -0.15 -11.98 -15.89
CA LYS A 27 0.95 -12.96 -15.78
C LYS A 27 1.58 -13.02 -14.39
N ASN A 28 1.15 -12.16 -13.47
CA ASN A 28 1.78 -11.99 -12.17
C ASN A 28 0.74 -11.99 -11.04
N ASN A 29 1.20 -12.36 -9.84
CA ASN A 29 0.40 -12.32 -8.64
C ASN A 29 0.60 -10.95 -7.98
N ILE A 30 -0.44 -10.12 -7.99
CA ILE A 30 -0.40 -8.78 -7.42
C ILE A 30 -0.98 -8.81 -6.01
N HIS A 31 -0.24 -8.22 -5.07
CA HIS A 31 -0.69 -7.93 -3.71
C HIS A 31 -0.71 -6.43 -3.51
N LEU A 32 -1.86 -5.88 -3.13
CA LEU A 32 -1.99 -4.48 -2.74
C LEU A 32 -1.92 -4.35 -1.22
N CYS A 33 -1.01 -3.51 -0.72
CA CYS A 33 -0.98 -3.10 0.68
C CYS A 33 -1.34 -1.62 0.76
N VAL A 34 -2.47 -1.32 1.41
CA VAL A 34 -2.92 0.04 1.69
C VAL A 34 -2.64 0.34 3.16
N LEU A 35 -1.92 1.42 3.44
CA LEU A 35 -1.45 1.71 4.79
C LEU A 35 -2.54 2.39 5.64
N THR A 36 -3.27 3.36 5.10
CA THR A 36 -4.29 4.11 5.82
C THR A 36 -5.71 3.74 5.39
N GLU A 37 -6.70 4.16 6.18
CA GLU A 37 -8.11 3.92 5.88
C GLU A 37 -8.75 4.95 4.91
N GLY A 38 -8.13 6.12 4.72
CA GLY A 38 -8.53 7.12 3.72
C GLY A 38 -9.77 7.96 4.04
N VAL A 39 -10.18 8.06 5.31
CA VAL A 39 -11.41 8.75 5.76
C VAL A 39 -11.17 9.61 7.01
N SER A 40 -10.39 9.15 8.01
CA SER A 40 -10.31 9.79 9.33
C SER A 40 -9.64 11.18 9.37
N ALA A 41 -9.04 11.62 8.26
CA ALA A 41 -8.59 13.00 8.10
C ALA A 41 -9.77 13.98 8.03
N GLN A 42 -10.93 13.55 7.50
CA GLN A 42 -12.10 14.39 7.27
C GLN A 42 -13.33 13.96 8.08
N TYR A 43 -13.51 12.65 8.27
CA TYR A 43 -14.72 12.09 8.90
C TYR A 43 -14.37 11.01 9.91
N ASN A 44 -15.01 11.03 11.07
CA ASN A 44 -14.90 9.94 12.05
C ASN A 44 -16.01 8.90 11.84
N ASP A 45 -16.09 8.31 10.65
CA ASP A 45 -17.15 7.38 10.26
C ASP A 45 -16.60 6.01 9.83
N LYS A 46 -16.80 5.01 10.69
CA LYS A 46 -16.41 3.61 10.44
C LYS A 46 -17.14 2.99 9.25
N LYS A 47 -18.36 3.43 8.94
CA LYS A 47 -19.11 2.96 7.78
C LYS A 47 -18.44 3.45 6.50
N MET A 48 -18.02 4.70 6.45
CA MET A 48 -17.28 5.26 5.31
C MET A 48 -15.93 4.56 5.11
N ILE A 49 -15.22 4.22 6.19
CA ILE A 49 -13.98 3.40 6.11
C ILE A 49 -14.26 2.06 5.40
N LEU A 50 -15.33 1.37 5.80
CA LEU A 50 -15.71 0.11 5.19
C LEU A 50 -16.13 0.28 3.72
N GLU A 51 -16.88 1.33 3.40
CA GLU A 51 -17.27 1.67 2.03
C GLU A 51 -16.05 1.93 1.15
N ARG A 52 -15.07 2.71 1.64
CA ARG A 52 -13.81 3.01 0.94
C ARG A 52 -13.00 1.74 0.70
N LYS A 53 -12.84 0.89 1.71
CA LYS A 53 -12.19 -0.43 1.62
C LYS A 53 -12.87 -1.34 0.59
N ASN A 54 -14.19 -1.36 0.56
CA ASN A 54 -14.97 -2.13 -0.41
C ASN A 54 -14.85 -1.56 -1.83
N ALA A 55 -14.82 -0.24 -2.00
CA ALA A 55 -14.60 0.41 -3.28
C ALA A 55 -13.22 0.07 -3.85
N CYS A 56 -12.16 0.14 -3.03
CA CYS A 56 -10.81 -0.28 -3.39
C CYS A 56 -10.79 -1.76 -3.84
N LYS A 57 -11.41 -2.68 -3.09
CA LYS A 57 -11.50 -4.09 -3.51
C LYS A 57 -12.25 -4.28 -4.84
N LYS A 58 -13.35 -3.55 -5.05
CA LYS A 58 -14.11 -3.60 -6.32
C LYS A 58 -13.26 -3.13 -7.50
N SER A 59 -12.56 -2.00 -7.34
CA SER A 59 -11.61 -1.48 -8.33
C SER A 59 -10.47 -2.47 -8.58
N GLY A 60 -9.84 -2.96 -7.52
CA GLY A 60 -8.76 -3.94 -7.58
C GLY A 60 -9.16 -5.23 -8.31
N LYS A 61 -10.40 -5.71 -8.15
CA LYS A 61 -10.93 -6.85 -8.91
C LYS A 61 -10.96 -6.58 -10.42
N ILE A 62 -11.33 -5.37 -10.84
CA ILE A 62 -11.28 -4.95 -12.25
C ILE A 62 -9.82 -4.92 -12.74
N LEU A 63 -8.90 -4.43 -11.92
CA LEU A 63 -7.46 -4.38 -12.21
C LEU A 63 -6.78 -5.76 -12.19
N GLY A 64 -7.43 -6.79 -11.60
CA GLY A 64 -6.89 -8.14 -11.47
C GLY A 64 -6.00 -8.36 -10.24
N ILE A 65 -6.13 -7.52 -9.22
CA ILE A 65 -5.47 -7.68 -7.92
C ILE A 65 -6.14 -8.82 -7.16
N LYS A 66 -5.35 -9.77 -6.66
CA LYS A 66 -5.84 -10.98 -5.98
C LYS A 66 -5.72 -10.92 -4.46
N ASN A 67 -4.68 -10.25 -3.96
CA ASN A 67 -4.39 -10.19 -2.52
C ASN A 67 -4.43 -8.75 -2.05
N TYR A 68 -4.95 -8.55 -0.85
CA TYR A 68 -5.10 -7.23 -0.24
C TYR A 68 -4.64 -7.29 1.21
N THR A 69 -3.97 -6.24 1.67
CA THR A 69 -3.75 -5.96 3.08
C THR A 69 -4.09 -4.51 3.31
N PHE A 70 -4.88 -4.26 4.35
CA PHE A 70 -5.20 -2.92 4.82
C PHE A 70 -4.67 -2.86 6.24
N LEU A 71 -3.76 -1.93 6.53
CA LEU A 71 -3.20 -1.75 7.86
C LEU A 71 -4.10 -0.86 8.74
N ASP A 72 -5.07 -0.18 8.12
CA ASP A 72 -6.09 0.63 8.79
C ASP A 72 -5.47 1.75 9.69
N PHE A 73 -4.26 2.23 9.37
CA PHE A 73 -3.68 3.39 10.06
C PHE A 73 -4.50 4.67 9.80
N PRO A 74 -4.44 5.67 10.70
CA PRO A 74 -5.20 6.91 10.53
C PRO A 74 -4.77 7.68 9.28
N ASP A 75 -5.74 8.09 8.47
CA ASP A 75 -5.55 8.89 7.26
C ASP A 75 -4.91 10.25 7.53
N MET A 76 -4.00 10.67 6.63
CA MET A 76 -3.19 11.89 6.68
C MET A 76 -2.37 12.05 7.97
N LYS A 77 -2.06 10.94 8.64
CA LYS A 77 -1.47 10.92 9.98
C LYS A 77 -0.41 9.84 10.13
N LEU A 78 0.21 9.36 9.04
CA LEU A 78 1.31 8.39 9.17
C LEU A 78 2.52 8.96 9.92
N ASP A 79 2.67 10.28 9.98
CA ASP A 79 3.68 10.97 10.80
C ASP A 79 3.44 10.83 12.31
N SER A 80 2.19 10.55 12.71
CA SER A 80 1.84 10.23 14.10
C SER A 80 2.14 8.77 14.48
N ILE A 81 2.34 7.90 13.50
CA ILE A 81 2.71 6.50 13.70
C ILE A 81 4.23 6.40 13.69
N SER A 82 4.80 5.66 14.65
CA SER A 82 6.25 5.52 14.70
C SER A 82 6.76 4.85 13.43
N HIS A 83 7.83 5.38 12.85
CA HIS A 83 8.42 4.83 11.62
C HIS A 83 8.81 3.34 11.80
N LEU A 84 9.23 2.95 13.01
CA LEU A 84 9.52 1.56 13.36
C LEU A 84 8.29 0.64 13.22
N GLU A 85 7.11 1.10 13.62
CA GLU A 85 5.86 0.32 13.54
C GLU A 85 5.45 0.09 12.09
N ILE A 86 5.47 1.14 11.26
CA ILE A 86 5.21 1.03 9.82
C ILE A 86 6.19 0.04 9.18
N ASN A 87 7.48 0.15 9.50
CA ASN A 87 8.53 -0.71 8.96
C ASN A 87 8.33 -2.18 9.36
N LYS A 88 7.96 -2.46 10.61
CA LYS A 88 7.70 -3.85 11.07
C LYS A 88 6.56 -4.50 10.30
N GLU A 89 5.48 -3.76 10.05
CA GLU A 89 4.34 -4.26 9.28
C GLU A 89 4.71 -4.52 7.82
N LEU A 90 5.42 -3.58 7.17
CA LEU A 90 5.87 -3.77 5.80
C LEU A 90 6.89 -4.91 5.67
N GLU A 91 7.85 -5.03 6.59
CA GLU A 91 8.81 -6.14 6.63
C GLU A 91 8.10 -7.49 6.79
N ARG A 92 7.05 -7.56 7.62
CA ARG A 92 6.21 -8.76 7.77
C ARG A 92 5.51 -9.13 6.47
N ILE A 93 4.96 -8.15 5.75
CA ILE A 93 4.30 -8.36 4.46
C ILE A 93 5.30 -8.79 3.40
N VAL A 94 6.43 -8.08 3.27
CA VAL A 94 7.51 -8.40 2.33
C VAL A 94 8.04 -9.81 2.57
N ARG A 95 8.34 -10.18 3.82
CA ARG A 95 8.80 -11.53 4.16
C ARG A 95 7.78 -12.62 3.85
N LYS A 96 6.50 -12.38 4.16
CA LYS A 96 5.42 -13.36 3.92
C LYS A 96 5.12 -13.53 2.43
N PHE A 97 5.09 -12.43 1.69
CA PHE A 97 4.69 -12.42 0.28
C PHE A 97 5.86 -12.69 -0.68
N ASN A 98 7.10 -12.44 -0.24
CA ASN A 98 8.33 -12.59 -1.01
C ASN A 98 8.24 -11.97 -2.42
N PRO A 99 7.97 -10.64 -2.53
CA PRO A 99 7.83 -9.97 -3.82
C PRO A 99 9.15 -9.88 -4.57
N LYS A 100 9.10 -10.04 -5.89
CA LYS A 100 10.25 -9.77 -6.79
C LYS A 100 10.32 -8.31 -7.20
N ILE A 101 9.19 -7.60 -7.18
CA ILE A 101 9.07 -6.18 -7.50
C ILE A 101 8.16 -5.54 -6.44
N VAL A 102 8.57 -4.37 -5.95
CA VAL A 102 7.77 -3.51 -5.07
C VAL A 102 7.57 -2.17 -5.77
N TYR A 103 6.32 -1.73 -5.86
CA TYR A 103 5.96 -0.37 -6.28
C TYR A 103 5.51 0.43 -5.05
N SER A 104 5.90 1.69 -4.98
CA SER A 104 5.51 2.62 -3.91
C SER A 104 5.11 3.97 -4.51
N PRO A 105 4.41 4.83 -3.74
CA PRO A 105 4.23 6.23 -4.09
C PRO A 105 5.58 6.95 -4.30
N PRO A 106 5.64 8.04 -5.07
CA PRO A 106 6.87 8.78 -5.31
C PRO A 106 7.35 9.54 -4.07
N LEU A 107 8.68 9.70 -3.92
CA LEU A 107 9.28 10.47 -2.83
C LEU A 107 8.92 11.97 -2.88
N HIS A 108 8.77 12.53 -4.08
CA HIS A 108 8.54 13.96 -4.29
C HIS A 108 7.06 14.28 -4.51
N ASP A 109 6.20 13.69 -3.69
CA ASP A 109 4.78 14.01 -3.63
C ASP A 109 4.52 15.15 -2.63
N LEU A 110 3.43 15.91 -2.83
CA LEU A 110 2.96 16.90 -1.87
C LEU A 110 2.41 16.22 -0.61
N ASN A 111 1.78 15.05 -0.76
CA ASN A 111 1.22 14.29 0.35
C ASN A 111 2.32 13.67 1.23
N ASN A 112 2.30 13.97 2.54
CA ASN A 112 3.32 13.48 3.47
C ASN A 112 3.25 11.96 3.66
N ASP A 113 2.05 11.38 3.68
CA ASP A 113 1.88 9.93 3.83
C ASP A 113 2.57 9.19 2.68
N HIS A 114 2.49 9.70 1.45
CA HIS A 114 3.16 9.11 0.28
C HIS A 114 4.68 9.05 0.48
N ARG A 115 5.28 10.12 1.00
CA ARG A 115 6.71 10.20 1.30
C ARG A 115 7.11 9.22 2.40
N LEU A 116 6.29 9.09 3.44
CA LEU A 116 6.53 8.13 4.53
C LEU A 116 6.42 6.69 4.03
N VAL A 117 5.43 6.37 3.21
CA VAL A 117 5.30 5.04 2.57
C VAL A 117 6.53 4.73 1.72
N PHE A 118 7.01 5.69 0.92
CA PHE A 118 8.23 5.53 0.11
C PHE A 118 9.45 5.22 0.99
N ASN A 119 9.68 6.00 2.05
CA ASN A 119 10.81 5.78 2.96
C ASN A 119 10.73 4.41 3.64
N SER A 120 9.55 4.02 4.13
CA SER A 120 9.34 2.70 4.74
C SER A 120 9.48 1.56 3.75
N ALA A 121 9.11 1.77 2.48
CA ALA A 121 9.30 0.78 1.41
C ALA A 121 10.79 0.51 1.18
N LEU A 122 11.63 1.54 1.14
CA LEU A 122 13.09 1.39 1.00
C LEU A 122 13.68 0.62 2.18
N VAL A 123 13.24 0.93 3.40
CA VAL A 123 13.67 0.19 4.60
C VAL A 123 13.25 -1.27 4.48
N ALA A 124 11.97 -1.56 4.23
CA ALA A 124 11.44 -2.92 4.20
C ALA A 124 12.00 -3.80 3.06
N THR A 125 12.57 -3.18 2.02
CA THR A 125 13.14 -3.87 0.84
C THR A 125 14.66 -3.77 0.76
N ARG A 126 15.32 -3.20 1.78
CA ARG A 126 16.78 -3.06 1.81
C ARG A 126 17.46 -4.43 1.67
N PRO A 127 18.65 -4.50 1.04
CA PRO A 127 19.42 -5.73 1.00
C PRO A 127 19.70 -6.21 2.42
N PHE A 128 19.35 -7.46 2.71
CA PHE A 128 19.86 -8.12 3.92
C PHE A 128 21.28 -8.56 3.61
N SER A 129 22.26 -8.06 4.36
CA SER A 129 23.55 -8.73 4.46
C SER A 129 23.29 -10.09 5.06
N SER A 130 23.46 -11.14 4.26
CA SER A 130 23.48 -12.53 4.74
C SER A 130 24.42 -12.58 5.94
N SER A 131 23.86 -12.81 7.13
CA SER A 131 24.64 -13.12 8.32
C SER A 131 25.02 -14.60 8.28
#